data_AF-A0A932REJ8-F1
#
_entry.id   AF-A0A932REJ8-F1
#
_cell.length_a   1.000
_cell.length_b   1.000
_cell.length_c   1.000
_cell.angle_alpha   90.00
_cell.angle_beta   90.00
_cell.angle_gamma   90.00
#
_symmetry.space_group_name_H-M   'P 1'
#
loop_
_entity.id
_entity.type
_entity.pdbx_description
1 polymer ?
#
loop_
_entity_poly.entity_id
_entity_poly.type
_entity_poly.pdbx_seq_one_letter_code
_entity_poly.pdbx_strand_id
1 'polypeptide(L)'
;MLVITKEQMEVLSTHQRDQFVDKLAAYIKTSHEATYKKLGEEQVRELIRCGISAAARYGIDAQPDVAGYIDLMFQFGRDFESKTDMAWALSILEERTASAQSRLRRIRWMAQEKGLQA
;
A
#
# COMPACT_ATOMS: atom_id res chain seq x y z
N MET A 1 -24.11 3.90 22.97
CA MET A 1 -23.92 2.70 22.13
C MET A 1 -24.25 3.12 20.70
N LEU A 2 -23.25 3.24 19.83
CA LEU A 2 -23.45 3.67 18.44
C LEU A 2 -23.68 2.43 17.58
N VAL A 3 -24.93 2.24 17.15
CA VAL A 3 -25.28 1.19 16.18
C VAL A 3 -24.94 1.74 14.80
N ILE A 4 -23.80 1.32 14.25
CA ILE A 4 -23.37 1.74 12.91
C ILE A 4 -24.11 0.88 11.88
N THR A 5 -25.00 1.49 11.11
CA THR A 5 -25.71 0.86 9.98
C THR A 5 -24.83 0.77 8.74
N LYS A 6 -25.11 -0.18 7.82
CA LYS A 6 -24.30 -0.41 6.59
C LYS A 6 -24.17 0.84 5.71
N GLU A 7 -25.23 1.65 5.60
CA GLU A 7 -25.20 2.91 4.84
C GLU A 7 -24.36 4.00 5.53
N GLN A 8 -24.33 4.03 6.87
CA GLN A 8 -23.39 4.87 7.61
C GLN A 8 -21.96 4.36 7.42
N MET A 9 -21.73 3.04 7.37
CA MET A 9 -20.42 2.47 7.03
C MET A 9 -19.98 2.86 5.62
N GLU A 10 -20.84 2.95 4.61
CA GLU A 10 -20.44 3.33 3.24
C GLU A 10 -20.05 4.81 3.12
N VAL A 11 -20.76 5.73 3.76
CA VAL A 11 -20.38 7.16 3.78
C VAL A 11 -19.17 7.42 4.67
N LEU A 12 -19.08 6.72 5.82
CA LEU A 12 -17.86 6.65 6.63
C LEU A 12 -16.71 6.02 5.83
N SER A 13 -16.96 5.11 4.89
CA SER A 13 -15.93 4.45 4.08
C SER A 13 -15.33 5.40 3.06
N THR A 14 -16.12 6.27 2.42
CA THR A 14 -15.59 7.22 1.44
C THR A 14 -14.80 8.33 2.13
N HIS A 15 -15.37 8.95 3.18
CA HIS A 15 -14.68 10.01 3.91
C HIS A 15 -13.43 9.50 4.67
N GLN A 16 -13.47 8.29 5.25
CA GLN A 16 -12.28 7.70 5.86
C GLN A 16 -11.25 7.29 4.81
N ARG A 17 -11.68 6.85 3.61
CA ARG A 17 -10.75 6.60 2.49
C ARG A 17 -10.08 7.89 2.03
N ASP A 18 -10.81 8.98 1.82
CA ASP A 18 -10.21 10.25 1.40
C ASP A 18 -9.26 10.80 2.47
N GLN A 19 -9.64 10.74 3.75
CA GLN A 19 -8.72 11.09 4.85
C GLN A 19 -7.48 10.20 4.91
N PHE A 20 -7.62 8.91 4.62
CA PHE A 20 -6.51 7.97 4.55
C PHE A 20 -5.59 8.28 3.36
N VAL A 21 -6.17 8.55 2.18
CA VAL A 21 -5.45 8.96 0.97
C VAL A 21 -4.71 10.28 1.21
N ASP A 22 -5.34 11.28 1.83
CA ASP A 22 -4.70 12.56 2.17
C ASP A 22 -3.52 12.36 3.13
N LYS A 23 -3.68 11.55 4.18
CA LYS A 23 -2.59 11.21 5.12
C LYS A 23 -1.45 10.49 4.42
N LEU A 24 -1.74 9.54 3.55
CA LEU A 24 -0.75 8.81 2.76
C LEU A 24 -0.05 9.72 1.76
N ALA A 25 -0.77 10.60 1.06
CA ALA A 25 -0.19 11.55 0.13
C ALA A 25 0.78 12.50 0.85
N ALA A 26 0.42 12.99 2.03
CA ALA A 26 1.32 13.78 2.87
C ALA A 26 2.56 12.98 3.33
N TYR A 27 2.37 11.71 3.72
CA TYR A 27 3.48 10.82 4.07
C TYR A 27 4.43 10.60 2.88
N ILE A 28 3.91 10.23 1.72
CA ILE A 28 4.68 10.01 0.48
C ILE A 28 5.38 11.29 0.03
N LYS A 29 4.77 12.45 0.19
CA LYS A 29 5.42 13.75 -0.07
C LYS A 29 6.71 13.92 0.73
N THR A 30 6.74 13.45 1.98
CA THR A 30 7.94 13.52 2.84
C THR A 30 8.91 12.37 2.63
N SER A 31 8.43 11.14 2.44
CA SER A 31 9.26 9.93 2.31
C SER A 31 9.87 9.79 0.91
N HIS A 32 9.13 10.20 -0.13
CA HIS A 32 9.49 10.08 -1.55
C HIS A 32 9.33 11.40 -2.28
N GLU A 33 9.96 12.47 -1.78
CA GLU A 33 9.84 13.83 -2.35
C GLU A 33 10.15 13.87 -3.85
N ALA A 34 11.18 13.15 -4.30
CA ALA A 34 11.56 13.10 -5.71
C ALA A 34 10.46 12.51 -6.60
N THR A 35 9.80 11.44 -6.15
CA THR A 35 8.69 10.79 -6.85
C THR A 35 7.44 11.66 -6.82
N TYR A 36 7.16 12.29 -5.67
CA TYR A 36 6.04 13.22 -5.52
C TYR A 36 6.17 14.44 -6.44
N LYS A 37 7.37 15.04 -6.54
CA LYS A 37 7.63 16.17 -7.45
C LYS A 37 7.51 15.80 -8.92
N LYS A 38 7.88 14.56 -9.29
CA LYS A 38 7.79 14.07 -10.67
C LYS A 38 6.35 13.78 -11.11
N LEU A 39 5.56 13.15 -10.26
CA LEU A 39 4.19 12.73 -10.58
C LEU A 39 3.16 13.83 -10.32
N GLY A 40 3.37 14.65 -9.29
CA GLY A 40 2.38 15.60 -8.83
C GLY A 40 1.34 14.97 -7.89
N GLU A 41 0.61 15.83 -7.19
CA GLU A 41 -0.32 15.41 -6.13
C GLU A 41 -1.46 14.52 -6.63
N GLU A 42 -2.07 14.87 -7.76
CA GLU A 42 -3.22 14.12 -8.30
C GLU A 42 -2.81 12.69 -8.72
N GLN A 43 -1.71 12.54 -9.47
CA GLN A 43 -1.21 11.21 -9.84
C GLN A 43 -0.76 10.37 -8.64
N VAL A 44 -0.23 11.00 -7.58
CA VAL A 44 0.09 10.29 -6.33
C VAL A 44 -1.19 9.78 -5.66
N ARG A 45 -2.25 10.60 -5.59
CA ARG A 45 -3.55 10.19 -5.05
C ARG A 45 -4.17 9.06 -5.87
N GLU A 46 -4.09 9.12 -7.20
CA GLU A 46 -4.53 8.03 -8.08
C GLU A 46 -3.73 6.74 -7.85
N LEU A 47 -2.41 6.83 -7.73
CA LEU A 47 -1.54 5.70 -7.40
C LEU A 47 -1.90 5.05 -6.07
N ILE A 48 -2.15 5.86 -5.04
CA ILE A 48 -2.59 5.38 -3.72
C ILE A 48 -3.93 4.64 -3.86
N ARG A 49 -4.91 5.19 -4.58
CA ARG A 49 -6.22 4.54 -4.82
C ARG A 49 -6.09 3.21 -5.58
N CYS A 50 -5.21 3.16 -6.58
CA CYS A 50 -4.87 1.92 -7.28
C CYS A 50 -4.21 0.90 -6.33
N GLY A 51 -3.26 1.35 -5.50
CA GLY A 51 -2.57 0.51 -4.53
C GLY A 51 -3.49 -0.05 -3.44
N ILE A 52 -4.46 0.73 -2.95
CA ILE A 52 -5.52 0.23 -2.04
C ILE A 52 -6.30 -0.92 -2.69
N SER A 53 -6.67 -0.74 -3.97
CA SER A 53 -7.42 -1.76 -4.71
C SER A 53 -6.58 -3.01 -4.99
N ALA A 54 -5.29 -2.86 -5.27
CA ALA A 54 -4.36 -3.97 -5.46
C ALA A 54 -4.12 -4.73 -4.15
N ALA A 55 -3.85 -4.03 -3.05
CA ALA A 55 -3.68 -4.60 -1.71
C ALA A 55 -4.89 -5.47 -1.30
N ALA A 56 -6.11 -5.02 -1.60
CA ALA A 56 -7.33 -5.76 -1.31
C ALA A 56 -7.37 -7.15 -2.01
N ARG A 57 -6.78 -7.30 -3.19
CA ARG A 57 -6.68 -8.60 -3.90
C ARG A 57 -5.84 -9.63 -3.14
N TYR A 58 -4.89 -9.15 -2.35
CA TYR A 58 -4.01 -9.97 -1.50
C TYR A 58 -4.56 -10.17 -0.07
N GLY A 59 -5.79 -9.73 0.18
CA GLY A 59 -6.40 -9.76 1.51
C GLY A 59 -5.74 -8.82 2.50
N ILE A 60 -5.21 -7.69 2.01
CA ILE A 60 -4.62 -6.62 2.81
C ILE A 60 -5.65 -5.49 2.88
N ASP A 61 -6.38 -5.42 3.99
CA ASP A 61 -7.50 -4.51 4.20
C ASP A 61 -7.29 -3.53 5.37
N ALA A 62 -6.41 -3.87 6.32
CA ALA A 62 -6.04 -3.02 7.43
C ALA A 62 -5.24 -1.79 6.94
N GLN A 63 -5.67 -0.58 7.32
CA GLN A 63 -5.00 0.69 6.99
C GLN A 63 -3.46 0.68 7.15
N PRO A 64 -2.87 0.22 8.27
CA PRO A 64 -1.41 0.20 8.41
C PRO A 64 -0.72 -0.76 7.43
N ASP A 65 -1.36 -1.88 7.10
CA ASP A 65 -0.80 -2.86 6.17
C ASP A 65 -0.94 -2.38 4.71
N VAL A 66 -2.07 -1.77 4.37
CA VAL A 66 -2.27 -1.12 3.07
C VAL A 66 -1.24 0.00 2.86
N ALA A 67 -1.00 0.83 3.87
CA ALA A 67 0.04 1.85 3.81
C ALA A 67 1.43 1.24 3.59
N GLY A 68 1.75 0.13 4.26
CA GLY A 68 3.00 -0.61 4.05
C GLY A 68 3.14 -1.20 2.64
N TYR A 69 2.06 -1.71 2.05
CA TYR A 69 2.06 -2.19 0.67
C TYR A 69 2.25 -1.05 -0.34
N ILE A 70 1.57 0.08 -0.14
CA ILE A 70 1.71 1.25 -1.01
C ILE A 70 3.13 1.84 -0.92
N ASP A 71 3.71 1.88 0.28
CA ASP A 71 5.11 2.28 0.49
C ASP A 71 6.07 1.38 -0.32
N LEU A 72 5.85 0.05 -0.30
CA LEU A 72 6.60 -0.88 -1.16
C LEU A 72 6.40 -0.59 -2.66
N MET A 73 5.20 -0.24 -3.10
CA MET A 73 4.95 0.17 -4.49
C MET A 73 5.69 1.46 -4.86
N PHE A 74 5.77 2.45 -3.96
CA PHE A 74 6.52 3.68 -4.22
C PHE A 74 8.04 3.44 -4.21
N GLN A 75 8.50 2.48 -3.41
CA GLN A 75 9.91 2.13 -3.30
C GLN A 75 10.38 1.27 -4.48
N PHE A 76 9.62 0.25 -4.86
CA PHE A 76 10.02 -0.74 -5.87
C PHE A 76 9.30 -0.59 -7.22
N GLY A 77 8.31 0.29 -7.32
CA GLY A 77 7.49 0.51 -8.51
C GLY A 77 6.09 -0.10 -8.39
N ARG A 78 5.14 0.43 -9.17
CA ARG A 78 3.72 0.06 -9.13
C ARG A 78 3.47 -1.46 -9.22
N ASP A 79 4.20 -2.14 -10.08
CA ASP A 79 4.03 -3.57 -10.37
C ASP A 79 5.25 -4.38 -9.89
N PHE A 80 5.77 -4.05 -8.70
CA PHE A 80 6.97 -4.68 -8.16
C PHE A 80 6.83 -6.20 -8.03
N GLU A 81 5.63 -6.69 -7.72
CA GLU A 81 5.32 -8.12 -7.63
C GLU A 81 5.44 -8.85 -8.97
N SER A 82 5.33 -8.14 -10.10
CA SER A 82 5.46 -8.71 -11.44
C SER A 82 6.89 -8.65 -11.99
N LYS A 83 7.83 -8.06 -11.25
CA LYS A 83 9.23 -7.98 -11.67
C LYS A 83 9.92 -9.32 -11.45
N THR A 84 10.71 -9.76 -12.43
CA THR A 84 11.51 -11.00 -12.37
C THR A 84 12.37 -11.06 -11.11
N ASP A 85 12.98 -9.95 -10.71
CA ASP A 85 13.84 -9.86 -9.53
C ASP A 85 13.08 -9.88 -8.19
N MET A 86 11.75 -9.79 -8.24
CA MET A 86 10.83 -9.74 -7.10
C MET A 86 9.70 -10.77 -7.20
N ALA A 87 9.86 -11.81 -8.02
CA ALA A 87 8.89 -12.92 -8.07
C ALA A 87 8.65 -13.56 -6.68
N TRP A 88 9.65 -13.52 -5.80
CA TRP A 88 9.55 -13.96 -4.40
C TRP A 88 8.59 -13.09 -3.57
N ALA A 89 8.41 -11.80 -3.90
CA ALA A 89 7.49 -10.91 -3.21
C ALA A 89 6.04 -11.30 -3.51
N LEU A 90 5.74 -11.67 -4.76
CA LEU A 90 4.43 -12.19 -5.14
C LEU A 90 4.07 -13.45 -4.35
N SER A 91 4.98 -14.43 -4.26
CA SER A 91 4.74 -15.65 -3.49
C SER A 91 4.43 -15.38 -2.01
N ILE A 92 5.11 -14.38 -1.40
CA ILE A 92 4.84 -13.96 -0.02
C ILE A 92 3.50 -13.23 0.10
N LEU A 93 3.11 -12.41 -0.89
CA LEU A 93 1.80 -11.74 -0.92
C LEU A 93 0.64 -12.72 -1.13
N GLU A 94 0.86 -13.81 -1.86
CA GLU A 94 -0.14 -14.85 -2.09
C GLU A 94 -0.28 -15.83 -0.91
N GLU A 95 0.73 -15.91 -0.04
CA GLU A 95 0.69 -16.74 1.16
C GLU A 95 -0.47 -16.29 2.08
N ARG A 96 -1.55 -17.06 2.16
CA ARG A 96 -2.73 -16.74 3.01
C ARG A 96 -2.59 -17.24 4.44
N THR A 97 -1.58 -18.05 4.73
CA THR A 97 -1.31 -18.63 6.05
C THR A 97 -0.73 -17.64 7.05
N ALA A 98 -0.12 -16.55 6.56
CA ALA A 98 0.47 -15.49 7.37
C ALA A 98 -0.36 -14.21 7.33
N SER A 99 -0.32 -13.42 8.41
CA SER A 99 -0.96 -12.10 8.44
C SER A 99 -0.36 -11.15 7.41
N ALA A 100 -1.16 -10.19 6.91
CA ALA A 100 -0.70 -9.13 6.01
C ALA A 100 0.58 -8.43 6.52
N GLN A 101 0.59 -8.04 7.79
CA GLN A 101 1.75 -7.45 8.44
C GLN A 101 3.01 -8.33 8.37
N SER A 102 2.89 -9.63 8.62
CA SER A 102 4.03 -10.57 8.60
C SER A 102 4.59 -10.71 7.19
N ARG A 103 3.72 -10.77 6.18
CA ARG A 103 4.07 -10.86 4.77
C ARG A 103 4.85 -9.62 4.33
N LEU A 104 4.31 -8.43 4.60
CA LEU A 104 4.96 -7.16 4.25
C LEU A 104 6.30 -6.97 4.95
N ARG A 105 6.40 -7.34 6.23
CA ARG A 105 7.66 -7.31 6.97
C ARG A 105 8.71 -8.23 6.33
N ARG A 106 8.30 -9.44 5.94
CA ARG A 106 9.18 -10.40 5.29
C ARG A 106 9.66 -9.89 3.93
N ILE A 107 8.79 -9.21 3.18
CA ILE A 107 9.17 -8.59 1.90
C ILE A 107 10.24 -7.51 2.11
N ARG A 108 10.03 -6.62 3.08
CA ARG A 108 11.02 -5.57 3.43
C ARG A 108 12.36 -6.16 3.84
N TRP A 109 12.34 -7.20 4.67
CA TRP A 109 13.55 -7.88 5.11
C TRP A 109 14.32 -8.54 3.95
N MET A 110 13.61 -9.26 3.08
CA MET A 110 14.19 -9.88 1.87
C MET A 110 14.75 -8.84 0.88
N ALA A 111 14.08 -7.70 0.72
CA ALA A 111 14.56 -6.62 -0.14
C ALA A 111 15.86 -6.02 0.38
N GLN A 112 15.98 -5.81 1.70
CA GLN A 112 17.21 -5.36 2.33
C GLN A 112 18.35 -6.38 2.17
N GLU A 113 18.08 -7.66 2.39
CA GLU A 113 19.09 -8.73 2.21
C GLU A 113 19.63 -8.78 0.78
N LYS A 114 18.76 -8.57 -0.21
CA LYS A 114 19.14 -8.59 -1.64
C LYS A 114 19.79 -7.28 -2.11
N GLY A 115 19.97 -6.30 -1.23
CA GLY A 115 20.54 -5.00 -1.59
C GLY A 115 19.67 -4.22 -2.58
N LEU A 116 18.38 -4.54 -2.68
CA LEU A 116 17.41 -3.79 -3.47
C LEU A 116 17.11 -2.50 -2.70
N GLN A 117 17.97 -1.51 -2.85
CA GLN A 117 17.69 -0.14 -2.43
C GLN A 117 17.01 0.59 -3.60
N ALA A 118 15.99 1.37 -3.27
CA ALA A 118 15.36 2.29 -4.21
C ALA A 118 16.26 3.49 -4.54
#